data_AF-A0A3L7SKV0-F1
#
_entry.id   AF-A0A3L7SKV0-F1
#
_cell.length_a   1.000
_cell.length_b   1.000
_cell.length_c   1.000
_cell.angle_alpha   90.00
_cell.angle_beta   90.00
_cell.angle_gamma   90.00
#
_symmetry.space_group_name_H-M   'P 1'
#
loop_
_entity.id
_entity.type
_entity.pdbx_description
1 polymer ?
#
loop_
_entity_poly.entity_id
_entity_poly.type
_entity_poly.pdbx_seq_one_letter_code
_entity_poly.pdbx_strand_id
1 'polypeptide(L)'
;MWLFTKHGFFSAVCARQGNGKHGQPVDPGRIMVRARVRGHLEALQRRFADQLGGCEILDSGGTDYAYRLFVAKPAWMQVAAKLAEETDYDNFKSEVARHQGKAGAAYEHALHDVWSVMNRLQK
;
A
#
# COMPACT_ATOMS: atom_id res chain seq x y z
N MET A 1 7.49 1.04 -6.32
CA MET A 1 6.92 -0.32 -6.20
C MET A 1 5.41 -0.19 -5.96
N TRP A 2 4.63 -1.08 -6.59
CA TRP A 2 3.21 -1.27 -6.29
C TRP A 2 3.03 -2.60 -5.55
N LEU A 3 2.24 -2.58 -4.48
CA LEU A 3 1.93 -3.77 -3.70
C LEU A 3 0.41 -3.91 -3.63
N PHE A 4 -0.08 -5.06 -4.07
CA PHE A 4 -1.45 -5.48 -3.84
C PHE A 4 -1.41 -6.56 -2.75
N THR A 5 -2.17 -6.35 -1.68
CA THR A 5 -2.13 -7.21 -0.48
C THR A 5 -3.55 -7.43 0.02
N LYS A 6 -3.75 -8.41 0.90
CA LYS A 6 -5.04 -8.61 1.58
C LYS A 6 -5.48 -7.41 2.43
N HIS A 7 -4.56 -6.51 2.80
CA HIS A 7 -4.86 -5.27 3.54
C HIS A 7 -5.17 -4.06 2.65
N GLY A 8 -4.90 -4.13 1.34
CA GLY A 8 -5.11 -3.04 0.41
C GLY A 8 -4.02 -2.88 -0.66
N PHE A 9 -4.19 -1.84 -1.47
CA PHE A 9 -3.25 -1.43 -2.51
C PHE A 9 -2.39 -0.24 -2.08
N PHE A 10 -1.07 -0.37 -2.29
CA PHE A 10 -0.07 0.61 -1.90
C PHE A 10 0.90 0.94 -3.03
N SER A 11 1.26 2.21 -3.16
CA SER A 11 2.44 2.65 -3.90
C SER A 11 3.53 3.08 -2.92
N ALA A 12 4.60 2.30 -2.86
CA ALA A 12 5.77 2.58 -2.03
C ALA A 12 6.94 3.04 -2.90
N VAL A 13 7.42 4.24 -2.64
CA VAL A 13 8.55 4.87 -3.36
C VAL A 13 9.44 5.60 -2.36
N CYS A 14 10.71 5.83 -2.71
CA CYS A 14 11.53 6.74 -1.91
C CYS A 14 10.85 8.11 -1.85
N ALA A 15 10.77 8.66 -0.65
CA ALA A 15 10.33 10.03 -0.45
C ALA A 15 11.37 10.99 -1.01
N ARG A 16 10.96 12.24 -1.21
CA ARG A 16 11.93 13.33 -1.43
C ARG A 16 12.35 13.92 -0.09
N GLN A 17 13.50 14.57 -0.06
CA GLN A 17 14.02 15.24 1.11
C GLN A 17 13.06 16.32 1.64
N GLY A 18 13.26 16.75 2.89
CA GLY A 18 12.43 17.75 3.55
C GLY A 18 10.97 17.31 3.70
N ASN A 19 10.05 18.11 3.16
CA ASN A 19 8.61 17.85 3.22
C ASN A 19 8.11 16.89 2.12
N GLY A 20 9.00 16.32 1.30
CA GLY A 20 8.61 15.36 0.27
C GLY A 20 8.00 15.96 -1.00
N LYS A 21 7.99 17.30 -1.15
CA LYS A 21 7.47 17.97 -2.35
C LYS A 21 8.34 17.73 -3.58
N HIS A 22 7.74 17.88 -4.75
CA HIS A 22 8.44 17.88 -6.03
C HIS A 22 9.56 18.94 -6.05
N GLY A 23 10.60 18.68 -6.84
CA GLY A 23 11.79 19.54 -6.92
C GLY A 23 12.87 19.22 -5.89
N GLN A 24 12.54 18.53 -4.79
CA GLN A 24 13.54 18.08 -3.82
C GLN A 24 14.25 16.78 -4.28
N PRO A 25 15.53 16.58 -3.94
CA PRO A 25 16.25 15.33 -4.21
C PRO A 25 15.54 14.13 -3.57
N VAL A 26 15.77 12.94 -4.15
CA VAL A 26 15.25 11.69 -3.57
C VAL A 26 16.03 11.37 -2.29
N ASP A 27 15.30 10.99 -1.24
CA ASP A 27 15.86 10.47 0.01
C ASP A 27 15.79 8.93 -0.01
N PRO A 28 16.93 8.23 -0.19
CA PRO A 28 16.94 6.77 -0.26
C PRO A 28 16.69 6.09 1.10
N GLY A 29 16.72 6.83 2.21
CA GLY A 29 16.48 6.33 3.57
C GLY A 29 15.03 6.43 4.02
N ARG A 30 14.17 7.11 3.27
CA ARG A 30 12.77 7.38 3.63
C ARG A 30 11.83 6.89 2.54
N ILE A 31 10.80 6.15 2.93
CA ILE A 31 9.76 5.65 2.02
C ILE A 31 8.49 6.46 2.23
N MET A 32 7.88 6.88 1.12
CA MET A 32 6.52 7.38 1.06
C MET A 32 5.61 6.24 0.63
N VAL A 33 4.75 5.80 1.55
CA VAL A 33 3.73 4.76 1.29
C VAL A 33 2.42 5.47 1.02
N ARG A 34 1.86 5.26 -0.16
CA ARG A 34 0.67 5.96 -0.63
C ARG A 34 -0.48 5.00 -0.88
N ALA A 35 -1.71 5.45 -0.63
CA ALA A 35 -2.91 4.72 -0.97
C ALA A 35 -3.97 5.64 -1.58
N ARG A 36 -4.87 5.05 -2.36
CA ARG A 36 -6.05 5.74 -2.89
C ARG A 36 -7.20 5.77 -1.88
N VAL A 37 -7.24 4.79 -0.97
CA VAL A 37 -8.28 4.63 0.06
C VAL A 37 -7.61 4.75 1.43
N ARG A 38 -8.09 5.66 2.28
CA ARG A 38 -7.51 5.90 3.62
C ARG A 38 -7.49 4.63 4.46
N GLY A 39 -8.60 3.90 4.44
CA GLY A 39 -8.76 2.63 5.16
C GLY A 39 -7.69 1.59 4.85
N HIS A 40 -7.07 1.60 3.67
CA HIS A 40 -5.94 0.70 3.38
C HIS A 40 -4.71 1.04 4.22
N LEU A 41 -4.37 2.33 4.37
CA LEU A 41 -3.24 2.73 5.22
C LEU A 41 -3.57 2.49 6.70
N GLU A 42 -4.80 2.71 7.13
CA GLU A 42 -5.22 2.41 8.51
C GLU A 42 -5.15 0.91 8.80
N ALA A 43 -5.59 0.05 7.88
CA ALA A 43 -5.46 -1.39 8.02
C ALA A 43 -4.00 -1.83 8.11
N LEU A 44 -3.14 -1.25 7.25
CA LEU A 44 -1.70 -1.51 7.28
C LEU A 44 -1.06 -1.05 8.60
N GLN A 45 -1.40 0.16 9.09
CA GLN A 45 -0.92 0.66 10.37
C GLN A 45 -1.37 -0.22 11.54
N ARG A 46 -2.63 -0.64 11.55
CA ARG A 46 -3.15 -1.53 12.59
C ARG A 46 -2.44 -2.88 12.60
N ARG A 47 -2.14 -3.43 11.42
CA ARG A 47 -1.41 -4.70 11.29
C ARG A 47 0.04 -4.58 11.75
N PHE A 48 0.69 -3.45 11.48
CA PHE A 48 2.11 -3.20 11.75
C PHE A 48 2.30 -2.03 12.71
N ALA A 49 1.63 -2.08 13.87
CA ALA A 49 1.60 -0.98 14.83
C ALA A 49 3.02 -0.63 15.35
N ASP A 50 3.87 -1.62 15.56
CA ASP A 50 5.24 -1.41 16.03
C ASP A 50 6.09 -0.63 15.02
N GLN A 51 5.86 -0.83 13.73
CA GLN A 51 6.61 -0.17 12.66
C GLN A 51 5.96 1.14 12.20
N LEU A 52 4.63 1.24 12.23
CA LEU A 52 3.86 2.28 11.55
C LEU A 52 2.90 3.06 12.46
N GLY A 53 2.68 2.63 13.70
CA GLY A 53 1.66 3.19 14.59
C GLY A 53 1.89 4.66 14.96
N GLY A 54 3.16 5.10 14.97
CA GLY A 54 3.52 6.52 15.17
C GLY A 54 3.54 7.36 13.89
N CYS A 55 3.31 6.77 12.72
CA CYS A 55 3.30 7.53 11.46
C CYS A 55 1.97 8.26 11.29
N GLU A 56 1.99 9.53 10.89
CA GLU A 56 0.78 10.24 10.53
C GLU A 56 0.31 9.84 9.12
N ILE A 57 -0.99 9.56 8.96
CA ILE A 57 -1.62 9.47 7.63
C ILE A 57 -2.05 10.87 7.22
N LEU A 58 -1.38 11.39 6.19
CA LEU A 58 -1.67 12.69 5.60
C LEU A 58 -2.72 12.55 4.50
N ASP A 59 -3.67 13.48 4.49
CA ASP A 59 -4.51 13.78 3.34
C ASP A 59 -3.76 14.74 2.40
N SER A 60 -3.72 14.40 1.13
CA SER A 60 -3.09 15.17 0.07
C SER A 60 -4.00 15.16 -1.15
N GLY A 61 -5.22 15.67 -0.96
CA GLY A 61 -6.20 15.92 -2.02
C GLY A 61 -5.59 16.59 -3.25
N GLY A 62 -6.13 16.26 -4.43
CA GLY A 62 -5.67 16.78 -5.72
C GLY A 62 -4.40 16.10 -6.28
N THR A 63 -3.94 15.00 -5.66
CA THR A 63 -2.84 14.18 -6.19
C THR A 63 -3.31 12.76 -6.52
N ASP A 64 -2.57 12.05 -7.39
CA ASP A 64 -2.92 10.70 -7.85
C ASP A 64 -3.22 9.71 -6.71
N TYR A 65 -2.58 9.87 -5.56
CA TYR A 65 -2.83 9.11 -4.34
C TYR A 65 -3.18 10.07 -3.21
N ALA A 66 -4.47 10.12 -2.87
CA ALA A 66 -5.02 11.04 -1.89
C ALA A 66 -4.40 10.87 -0.49
N TYR A 67 -3.95 9.68 -0.12
CA TYR A 67 -3.44 9.40 1.23
C TYR A 67 -1.99 8.92 1.21
N ARG A 68 -1.23 9.29 2.23
CA ARG A 68 0.16 8.86 2.37
C ARG A 68 0.63 8.86 3.81
N LEU A 69 1.63 8.05 4.09
CA LEU A 69 2.47 8.16 5.27
C LEU A 69 3.94 8.11 4.87
N PHE A 70 4.80 8.61 5.74
CA PHE A 70 6.24 8.55 5.57
C PHE A 70 6.84 7.64 6.64
N VAL A 71 7.71 6.74 6.21
CA VAL A 71 8.31 5.71 7.08
C VAL A 71 9.80 5.58 6.77
N ALA A 72 10.60 5.27 7.78
CA ALA A 72 12.00 4.94 7.58
C ALA A 72 12.13 3.65 6.75
N LYS A 73 13.09 3.60 5.81
CA LYS A 73 13.25 2.44 4.93
C LYS A 73 13.45 1.11 5.68
N PRO A 74 14.21 1.03 6.78
CA PRO A 74 14.32 -0.21 7.56
C PRO A 74 12.97 -0.71 8.10
N ALA A 75 12.11 0.19 8.58
CA ALA A 75 10.77 -0.17 9.05
C ALA A 75 9.89 -0.65 7.89
N TRP A 76 9.96 0.00 6.73
CA TRP A 76 9.26 -0.47 5.52
C TRP A 76 9.75 -1.84 5.05
N MET A 77 11.05 -2.13 5.14
CA MET A 77 11.60 -3.44 4.78
C MET A 77 11.01 -4.54 5.67
N GLN A 78 10.87 -4.31 6.97
CA GLN A 78 10.24 -5.27 7.89
C GLN A 78 8.76 -5.50 7.52
N VAL A 79 8.01 -4.42 7.24
CA VAL A 79 6.61 -4.52 6.79
C VAL A 79 6.49 -5.34 5.51
N ALA A 80 7.32 -5.04 4.50
CA ALA A 80 7.30 -5.75 3.23
C ALA A 80 7.68 -7.24 3.38
N ALA A 81 8.66 -7.55 4.22
CA ALA A 81 9.04 -8.93 4.52
C ALA A 81 7.89 -9.70 5.18
N LYS A 82 7.22 -9.11 6.17
CA LYS A 82 6.07 -9.74 6.84
C LYS A 82 4.85 -9.90 5.94
N LEU A 83 4.58 -8.94 5.06
CA LEU A 83 3.53 -9.09 4.04
C LEU A 83 3.80 -10.27 3.10
N ALA A 84 5.06 -10.51 2.73
CA ALA A 84 5.43 -11.67 1.92
C ALA A 84 5.29 -12.98 2.71
N GLU A 85 5.72 -13.00 3.97
CA GLU A 85 5.57 -14.16 4.87
C GLU A 85 4.11 -14.54 5.09
N GLU A 86 3.19 -13.57 5.11
CA GLU A 86 1.75 -13.77 5.26
C GLU A 86 1.01 -14.21 3.98
N THR A 87 1.74 -14.47 2.90
CA THR A 87 1.17 -14.99 1.65
C THR A 87 1.00 -16.50 1.76
N ASP A 88 -0.08 -16.92 2.42
CA ASP A 88 -0.42 -18.31 2.77
C ASP A 88 -1.64 -18.85 2.00
N TYR A 89 -1.95 -18.22 0.86
CA TYR A 89 -3.14 -18.47 0.05
C TYR A 89 -2.78 -18.79 -1.42
N ASP A 90 -3.64 -19.56 -2.07
CA ASP A 90 -3.49 -19.96 -3.48
C ASP A 90 -4.20 -19.00 -4.46
N ASN A 91 -5.16 -18.20 -3.98
CA ASN A 91 -5.91 -17.23 -4.77
C ASN A 91 -6.02 -15.87 -4.07
N PHE A 92 -5.34 -14.89 -4.64
CA PHE A 92 -5.27 -13.54 -4.07
C PHE A 92 -6.63 -12.83 -3.94
N LYS A 93 -7.49 -12.90 -4.97
CA LYS A 93 -8.76 -12.15 -4.98
C LYS A 93 -9.76 -12.77 -3.99
N SER A 94 -9.82 -14.09 -3.95
CA SER A 94 -10.60 -14.82 -2.95
C SER A 94 -10.13 -14.53 -1.52
N GLU A 95 -8.82 -14.43 -1.30
CA GLU A 95 -8.29 -14.06 0.02
C GLU A 95 -8.69 -12.63 0.41
N VAL A 96 -8.65 -11.66 -0.53
CA VAL A 96 -9.11 -10.28 -0.26
C VAL A 96 -10.59 -10.26 0.13
N ALA A 97 -11.45 -10.97 -0.60
CA ALA A 97 -12.87 -11.07 -0.30
C ALA A 97 -13.12 -11.66 1.09
N ARG A 98 -12.36 -12.71 1.46
CA ARG A 98 -12.43 -13.35 2.77
C ARG A 98 -11.92 -12.43 3.89
N HIS A 99 -10.79 -11.76 3.69
CA HIS A 99 -10.11 -10.96 4.71
C HIS A 99 -10.83 -9.64 4.99
N GLN A 100 -11.28 -8.92 3.96
CA GLN A 100 -11.93 -7.62 4.11
C GLN A 100 -13.46 -7.71 4.16
N GLY A 101 -14.04 -8.84 3.77
CA GLY A 101 -15.49 -9.04 3.72
C GLY A 101 -16.19 -7.98 2.87
N LYS A 102 -17.43 -7.63 3.25
CA LYS A 102 -18.26 -6.67 2.51
C LYS A 102 -17.60 -5.29 2.36
N ALA A 103 -16.79 -4.86 3.33
CA ALA A 103 -16.10 -3.57 3.29
C ALA A 103 -15.05 -3.51 2.17
N GLY A 104 -14.50 -4.66 1.76
CA GLY A 104 -13.50 -4.77 0.70
C GLY A 104 -14.05 -5.04 -0.70
N ALA A 105 -15.37 -5.16 -0.88
CA ALA A 105 -15.97 -5.57 -2.16
C ALA A 105 -15.56 -4.65 -3.34
N ALA A 106 -15.47 -3.34 -3.11
CA ALA A 106 -15.00 -2.40 -4.14
C ALA A 106 -13.52 -2.62 -4.51
N TYR A 107 -12.68 -2.96 -3.53
CA TYR A 107 -11.28 -3.25 -3.78
C TYR A 107 -11.12 -4.59 -4.51
N GLU A 108 -11.83 -5.63 -4.07
CA GLU A 108 -11.88 -6.93 -4.75
C GLU A 108 -12.28 -6.77 -6.22
N HIS A 109 -13.35 -6.02 -6.51
CA HIS A 109 -13.81 -5.76 -7.88
C HIS A 109 -12.71 -5.09 -8.72
N ALA A 110 -12.04 -4.06 -8.18
CA ALA A 110 -10.92 -3.42 -8.86
C ALA A 110 -9.74 -4.39 -9.12
N LEU A 111 -9.51 -5.37 -8.24
CA LEU A 111 -8.49 -6.41 -8.47
C LEU A 111 -8.87 -7.37 -9.61
N HIS A 112 -10.16 -7.64 -9.81
CA HIS A 112 -10.62 -8.39 -10.98
C HIS A 112 -10.32 -7.64 -12.29
N ASP A 113 -10.49 -6.32 -12.30
CA ASP A 113 -10.14 -5.49 -13.46
C ASP A 113 -8.63 -5.49 -13.73
N VAL A 114 -7.81 -5.32 -12.69
CA VAL A 114 -6.35 -5.39 -12.82
C VAL A 114 -5.92 -6.76 -13.34
N TRP A 115 -6.45 -7.85 -12.79
CA TRP A 115 -6.17 -9.20 -13.28
C TRP A 115 -6.55 -9.34 -14.76
N SER A 116 -7.71 -8.83 -15.17
CA SER A 116 -8.16 -8.84 -16.56
C SER A 116 -7.23 -8.06 -17.49
N VAL A 117 -6.73 -6.89 -17.06
CA VAL A 117 -5.73 -6.10 -17.79
C VAL A 117 -4.44 -6.89 -17.96
N MET A 118 -3.91 -7.48 -16.88
CA MET A 118 -2.63 -8.22 -16.93
C MET A 118 -2.75 -9.53 -17.72
N ASN A 119 -3.90 -10.21 -17.64
CA ASN A 119 -4.17 -11.40 -18.45
C ASN A 119 -4.19 -11.08 -19.96
N ARG A 120 -4.62 -9.87 -20.35
CA ARG A 120 -4.52 -9.42 -21.74
C ARG A 120 -3.08 -9.12 -22.17
N LEU A 121 -2.18 -8.78 -21.24
CA LEU A 121 -0.76 -8.55 -21.52
C LEU A 121 0.01 -9.85 -21.79
N GLN A 122 -0.45 -10.98 -21.25
CA GLN A 122 0.18 -12.30 -21.45
C GLN A 122 -0.03 -12.86 -22.88
N LYS A 123 -0.80 -12.17 -23.72
CA LYS A 123 -1.10 -12.59 -25.08
C LYS A 123 0.00 -12.22 -26.07
#